data_AF-A0A235BAH4-F1
#
_entry.id   AF-A0A235BAH4-F1
#
_cell.length_a   1.000
_cell.length_b   1.000
_cell.length_c   1.000
_cell.angle_alpha   90.00
_cell.angle_beta   90.00
_cell.angle_gamma   90.00
#
_symmetry.space_group_name_H-M   'P 1'
#
loop_
_entity.id
_entity.type
_entity.pdbx_description
1 polymer ?
#
loop_
_entity_poly.entity_id
_entity_poly.type
_entity_poly.pdbx_seq_one_letter_code
_entity_poly.pdbx_strand_id
1 'polypeptide(L)'
;MKQALDSWKIELRLLSRNYWSWIVLILTGIYIIFGFPEFLLQYDPGRTLMGSAYVVVGGILIFLIYGWSLIHKEKESQIEEVIESLPHGIRGKILGKGLALVSVVALSMSYSMILVFYRFYKADVLSIFWVKAVPYLLLYWGLPFLVAGLLGMVIRLSISSKLSYLLILVVWILFSPLISILSDMNHSTPFISDWISKLQTFNLGQSDIHTPYDPVYGLPMEIYRWMKVLFWLLVSVFLLCLRYLQKTHHSLFPTQGWYVSAGFLVLILPVLYLWNLPDQPRFEQGNRVTEDYRQYYGDHPKIHFKNGVPFTIHSY
;
A
#
# COMPACT_ATOMS: atom_id res chain seq x y z
N MET A 1 5.94 21.39 19.73
CA MET A 1 6.28 21.30 18.30
C MET A 1 7.79 21.19 18.06
N LYS A 2 8.63 22.07 18.66
CA LYS A 2 10.10 22.00 18.59
C LYS A 2 10.69 20.60 18.88
N GLN A 3 10.29 19.98 19.99
CA GLN A 3 10.73 18.62 20.36
C GLN A 3 10.42 17.56 19.30
N ALA A 4 9.28 17.65 18.61
CA ALA A 4 8.93 16.71 17.55
C ALA A 4 9.82 16.89 16.32
N LEU A 5 10.17 18.14 15.97
CA LEU A 5 11.09 18.44 14.88
C LEU A 5 12.52 18.00 15.20
N ASP A 6 12.96 18.16 16.44
CA ASP A 6 14.29 17.71 16.86
C ASP A 6 14.38 16.18 16.85
N SER A 7 13.35 15.49 17.36
CA SER A 7 13.24 14.03 17.26
C SER A 7 13.23 13.56 15.81
N TRP A 8 12.44 14.21 14.95
CA TRP A 8 12.40 13.92 13.51
C TRP A 8 13.78 14.06 12.84
N LYS A 9 14.52 15.14 13.11
CA LYS A 9 15.88 15.33 12.57
C LYS A 9 16.85 14.24 13.01
N ILE A 10 16.77 13.81 14.27
CA ILE A 10 17.61 12.72 14.79
C ILE A 10 17.29 11.43 14.03
N GLU A 11 16.02 11.08 13.89
CA GLU A 11 15.59 9.87 13.17
C GLU A 11 16.03 9.88 11.70
N LEU A 12 15.91 11.02 11.01
CA LEU A 12 16.40 11.15 9.63
C LEU A 12 17.91 10.97 9.53
N ARG A 13 18.68 11.50 10.48
CA ARG A 13 20.14 11.32 10.51
C ARG A 13 20.53 9.88 10.82
N LEU A 14 19.76 9.18 11.65
CA LEU A 14 19.97 7.74 11.90
C LEU A 14 19.64 6.91 10.66
N LEU A 15 18.57 7.26 9.94
CA LEU A 15 18.22 6.63 8.68
C LEU A 15 19.31 6.82 7.63
N SER A 16 19.82 8.04 7.44
CA SER A 16 20.82 8.33 6.39
C SER A 16 22.13 7.57 6.60
N ARG A 17 22.42 7.16 7.85
CA ARG A 17 23.60 6.35 8.19
C ARG A 17 23.35 4.85 8.06
N ASN A 18 22.10 4.42 7.92
CA ASN A 18 21.74 3.01 7.83
C ASN A 18 21.91 2.49 6.40
N TYR A 19 22.96 1.71 6.15
CA TYR A 19 23.25 1.13 4.84
C TYR A 19 22.11 0.25 4.29
N TRP A 20 21.36 -0.44 5.16
CA TRP A 20 20.21 -1.26 4.75
C TRP A 20 19.11 -0.44 4.06
N SER A 21 18.87 0.79 4.52
CA SER A 21 17.87 1.66 3.92
C SER A 21 18.24 2.04 2.48
N TRP A 22 19.53 2.25 2.22
CA TRP A 22 20.04 2.54 0.87
C TRP A 22 20.03 1.31 -0.03
N ILE A 23 20.42 0.15 0.48
CA ILE A 23 20.36 -1.12 -0.26
C ILE A 23 18.94 -1.39 -0.75
N VAL A 24 17.93 -1.20 0.11
CA VAL A 24 16.53 -1.37 -0.27
C VAL A 24 16.13 -0.43 -1.39
N LEU A 25 16.46 0.86 -1.30
CA LEU A 25 16.15 1.83 -2.37
C LEU A 25 16.85 1.46 -3.69
N ILE A 26 18.10 1.01 -3.64
CA ILE A 26 18.84 0.55 -4.82
C ILE A 26 18.15 -0.67 -5.44
N LEU A 27 17.79 -1.68 -4.63
CA LEU A 27 17.10 -2.88 -5.11
C LEU A 27 15.74 -2.56 -5.72
N THR A 28 14.97 -1.66 -5.12
CA THR A 28 13.71 -1.17 -5.71
C THR A 28 13.97 -0.48 -7.05
N GLY A 29 15.05 0.31 -7.17
CA GLY A 29 15.42 0.96 -8.41
C GLY A 29 15.84 -0.03 -9.51
N ILE A 30 16.67 -1.02 -9.16
CA ILE A 30 17.04 -2.13 -10.06
C ILE A 30 15.78 -2.84 -10.55
N TYR A 31 14.85 -3.15 -9.65
CA TYR A 31 13.59 -3.78 -10.03
C TYR A 31 12.77 -2.90 -11.00
N ILE A 32 12.65 -1.60 -10.77
CA ILE A 32 11.91 -0.71 -11.70
C ILE A 32 12.60 -0.64 -13.07
N ILE A 33 13.92 -0.58 -13.10
CA ILE A 33 14.69 -0.46 -14.36
C ILE A 33 14.60 -1.75 -15.19
N PHE A 34 14.79 -2.91 -14.56
CA PHE A 34 14.84 -4.20 -15.27
C PHE A 34 13.49 -4.91 -15.34
N GLY A 35 12.62 -4.70 -14.36
CA GLY A 35 11.29 -5.32 -14.27
C GLY A 35 10.25 -4.68 -15.17
N PHE A 36 10.49 -3.46 -15.69
CA PHE A 36 9.63 -2.78 -16.66
C PHE A 36 10.28 -2.78 -18.05
N PRO A 37 10.12 -3.84 -18.84
CA PRO A 37 10.72 -3.92 -20.17
C PRO A 37 10.11 -2.85 -21.09
N GLU A 38 10.98 -2.22 -21.89
CA GLU A 38 10.66 -1.05 -22.73
C GLU A 38 9.52 -1.30 -23.71
N PHE A 39 9.43 -2.50 -24.28
CA PHE A 39 8.36 -2.85 -25.22
C PHE A 39 6.98 -2.86 -24.54
N LEU A 40 6.85 -3.37 -23.31
CA LEU A 40 5.58 -3.33 -22.58
C LEU A 40 5.18 -1.90 -22.24
N LEU A 41 6.14 -1.04 -21.91
CA LEU A 41 5.88 0.37 -21.64
C LEU A 41 5.34 1.11 -22.87
N GLN A 42 5.87 0.82 -24.06
CA GLN A 42 5.45 1.47 -25.29
C GLN A 42 4.03 1.06 -25.73
N TYR A 43 3.70 -0.23 -25.64
CA TYR A 43 2.42 -0.76 -26.13
C TYR A 43 1.32 -0.79 -25.07
N ASP A 44 1.67 -1.00 -23.79
CA ASP A 44 0.72 -1.13 -22.68
C ASP A 44 1.34 -0.62 -21.34
N PRO A 45 1.49 0.71 -21.20
CA PRO A 45 2.06 1.29 -19.99
C PRO A 45 1.19 1.02 -18.75
N GLY A 46 -0.11 0.77 -18.94
CA GLY A 46 -1.06 0.37 -17.91
C GLY A 46 -0.70 -0.97 -17.29
N ARG A 47 -0.53 -2.00 -18.13
CA ARG A 47 -0.15 -3.33 -17.67
C ARG A 47 1.22 -3.35 -17.01
N THR A 48 2.15 -2.50 -17.46
CA THR A 48 3.44 -2.36 -16.80
C THR A 48 3.28 -1.83 -15.37
N LEU A 49 2.44 -0.80 -15.17
CA LEU A 49 2.14 -0.26 -13.84
C LEU A 49 1.41 -1.29 -12.95
N MET A 50 0.50 -2.07 -13.52
CA MET A 50 -0.21 -3.14 -12.80
C MET A 50 0.73 -4.31 -12.43
N GLY A 51 1.70 -4.61 -13.28
CA GLY A 51 2.78 -5.57 -13.01
C GLY A 51 3.69 -5.19 -11.83
N SER A 52 3.59 -3.96 -11.33
CA SER A 52 4.33 -3.51 -10.15
C SER A 52 3.80 -4.04 -8.81
N ALA A 53 2.77 -4.90 -8.81
CA ALA A 53 2.23 -5.51 -7.61
C ALA A 53 3.30 -6.16 -6.71
N TYR A 54 4.38 -6.70 -7.28
CA TYR A 54 5.50 -7.25 -6.51
C TYR A 54 6.28 -6.20 -5.72
N VAL A 55 6.40 -4.96 -6.25
CA VAL A 55 6.96 -3.82 -5.49
C VAL A 55 6.09 -3.51 -4.29
N VAL A 56 4.77 -3.59 -4.45
CA VAL A 56 3.82 -3.37 -3.37
C VAL A 56 3.99 -4.46 -2.30
N VAL A 57 4.07 -5.74 -2.70
CA VAL A 57 4.30 -6.86 -1.76
C VAL A 57 5.59 -6.66 -0.97
N GLY A 58 6.72 -6.38 -1.63
CA GLY A 58 8.00 -6.17 -0.96
C GLY A 58 8.02 -4.90 -0.10
N GLY A 59 7.46 -3.81 -0.63
CA GLY A 59 7.40 -2.52 0.06
C GLY A 59 6.56 -2.59 1.34
N ILE A 60 5.42 -3.27 1.35
CA ILE A 60 4.63 -3.48 2.58
C ILE A 60 5.47 -4.17 3.66
N LEU A 61 6.21 -5.24 3.32
CA LEU A 61 7.07 -5.92 4.30
C LEU A 61 8.20 -5.02 4.81
N ILE A 62 8.89 -4.33 3.90
CA ILE A 62 9.97 -3.41 4.23
C ILE A 62 9.48 -2.31 5.18
N PHE A 63 8.33 -1.70 4.88
CA PHE A 63 7.80 -0.62 5.70
C PHE A 63 7.24 -1.12 7.04
N LEU A 64 6.64 -2.32 7.10
CA LEU A 64 6.31 -2.98 8.38
C LEU A 64 7.55 -3.15 9.27
N ILE A 65 8.64 -3.69 8.71
CA ILE A 65 9.90 -3.88 9.43
C ILE A 65 10.50 -2.52 9.82
N TYR A 66 10.47 -1.53 8.93
CA TYR A 66 10.99 -0.20 9.20
C TYR A 66 10.25 0.48 10.36
N GLY A 67 8.92 0.47 10.34
CA GLY A 67 8.08 0.98 11.42
C GLY A 67 8.32 0.27 12.75
N TRP A 68 8.46 -1.06 12.73
CA TRP A 68 8.84 -1.84 13.90
C TRP A 68 10.23 -1.44 14.43
N SER A 69 11.21 -1.26 13.53
CA SER A 69 12.59 -0.92 13.87
C SER A 69 12.73 0.46 14.50
N LEU A 70 11.91 1.43 14.05
CA LEU A 70 11.87 2.77 14.62
C LEU A 70 11.57 2.72 16.11
N ILE A 71 10.67 1.85 16.56
CA ILE A 71 10.36 1.68 17.99
C ILE A 71 11.38 0.76 18.68
N HIS A 72 11.93 -0.24 17.99
CA HIS A 72 12.83 -1.21 18.58
C HIS A 72 14.16 -0.63 19.05
N LYS A 73 14.83 0.19 18.23
CA LYS A 73 16.20 0.68 18.46
C LYS A 73 16.38 1.43 19.78
N GLU A 74 15.35 2.12 20.25
CA GLU A 74 15.42 2.85 21.51
C GLU A 74 15.35 1.95 22.74
N LYS A 75 14.57 0.86 22.67
CA LYS A 75 14.50 -0.12 23.76
C LYS A 75 15.84 -0.81 23.94
N GLU A 76 16.52 -1.07 22.83
CA GLU A 76 17.87 -1.63 22.84
C GLU A 76 18.90 -0.64 23.41
N SER A 77 18.75 0.66 23.09
CA SER A 77 19.68 1.71 23.55
C SER A 77 19.35 2.26 24.95
N GLN A 78 18.30 1.77 25.62
CA GLN A 78 17.84 2.22 26.94
C GLN A 78 17.58 3.74 27.08
N ILE A 79 17.32 4.44 25.96
CA ILE A 79 17.09 5.90 25.94
C ILE A 79 15.67 6.26 26.43
N GLU A 80 14.84 5.25 26.69
CA GLU A 80 13.44 5.42 27.06
C GLU A 80 13.26 6.24 28.35
N GLU A 81 14.06 5.97 29.37
CA GLU A 81 14.02 6.71 30.66
C GLU A 81 14.37 8.19 30.50
N VAL A 82 15.38 8.50 29.68
CA VAL A 82 15.78 9.88 29.38
C VAL A 82 14.65 10.63 28.68
N ILE A 83 13.99 10.00 27.72
CA ILE A 83 12.88 10.64 26.98
C ILE A 83 11.64 10.82 27.87
N GLU A 84 11.39 9.89 28.79
CA GLU A 84 10.28 9.98 29.74
C GLU A 84 10.49 11.08 30.78
N SER A 85 11.75 11.38 31.15
CA SER A 85 12.07 12.49 32.06
C SER A 85 11.84 13.89 31.46
N LEU A 86 11.77 14.00 30.12
CA LEU A 86 11.57 15.27 29.44
C LEU A 86 10.08 15.66 29.42
N PRO A 87 9.73 16.94 29.68
CA PRO A 87 8.35 17.40 29.62
C PRO A 87 7.80 17.22 28.20
N HIS A 88 6.72 16.44 28.08
CA HIS A 88 6.11 16.04 26.80
C HIS A 88 7.04 15.24 25.85
N GLY A 89 8.14 14.65 26.35
CA GLY A 89 9.11 13.92 25.53
C GLY A 89 8.50 12.77 24.73
N ILE A 90 7.61 11.98 25.35
CA ILE A 90 6.91 10.86 24.68
C ILE A 90 6.07 11.33 23.49
N ARG A 91 5.35 12.46 23.64
CA ARG A 91 4.54 13.04 22.56
C ARG A 91 5.42 13.50 21.40
N GLY A 92 6.49 14.24 21.72
CA GLY A 92 7.45 14.72 20.73
C GLY A 92 8.08 13.58 19.95
N LYS A 93 8.46 12.50 20.65
CA LYS A 93 9.02 11.27 20.08
C LYS A 93 8.09 10.58 19.09
N ILE A 94 6.84 10.30 19.46
CA ILE A 94 5.92 9.59 18.57
C ILE A 94 5.60 10.41 17.32
N LEU A 95 5.37 11.72 17.50
CA LEU A 95 5.16 12.63 16.35
C LEU A 95 6.41 12.71 15.46
N GLY A 96 7.60 12.81 16.05
CA GLY A 96 8.87 12.85 15.32
C GLY A 96 9.11 11.59 14.49
N LYS A 97 8.78 10.41 15.03
CA LYS A 97 8.85 9.14 14.29
C LYS A 97 7.79 9.01 13.21
N GLY A 98 6.57 9.50 13.47
CA GLY A 98 5.54 9.59 12.44
C GLY A 98 6.00 10.46 11.27
N LEU A 99 6.58 11.64 11.55
CA LEU A 99 7.17 12.52 10.53
C LEU A 99 8.34 11.86 9.81
N ALA A 100 9.19 11.11 10.52
CA ALA A 100 10.29 10.37 9.91
C ALA A 100 9.76 9.31 8.93
N LEU A 101 8.76 8.52 9.35
CA LEU A 101 8.09 7.55 8.48
C LEU A 101 7.50 8.21 7.22
N VAL A 102 6.75 9.30 7.38
CA VAL A 102 6.19 10.07 6.25
C VAL A 102 7.30 10.54 5.31
N SER A 103 8.42 11.01 5.86
CA SER A 103 9.57 11.47 5.06
C SER A 103 10.21 10.33 4.27
N VAL A 104 10.35 9.15 4.87
CA VAL A 104 10.90 7.96 4.18
C VAL A 104 9.96 7.46 3.09
N VAL A 105 8.66 7.43 3.34
CA VAL A 105 7.65 7.09 2.32
C VAL A 105 7.73 8.11 1.18
N ALA A 106 7.76 9.40 1.48
CA ALA A 106 7.85 10.46 0.48
C ALA A 106 9.14 10.37 -0.35
N LEU A 107 10.28 10.06 0.29
CA LEU A 107 11.56 9.86 -0.40
C LEU A 107 11.50 8.65 -1.34
N SER A 108 11.02 7.50 -0.84
CA SER A 108 10.88 6.27 -1.63
C SER A 108 9.94 6.47 -2.82
N MET A 109 8.83 7.18 -2.61
CA MET A 109 7.87 7.53 -3.65
C MET A 109 8.46 8.47 -4.69
N SER A 110 9.14 9.53 -4.26
CA SER A 110 9.78 10.49 -5.18
C SER A 110 10.84 9.80 -6.04
N TYR A 111 11.69 8.99 -5.41
CA TYR A 111 12.69 8.19 -6.11
C TYR A 111 12.06 7.24 -7.13
N SER A 112 11.03 6.50 -6.72
CA SER A 112 10.31 5.57 -7.60
C SER A 112 9.63 6.28 -8.77
N MET A 113 8.97 7.42 -8.52
CA MET A 113 8.32 8.22 -9.56
C MET A 113 9.32 8.75 -10.59
N ILE A 114 10.48 9.24 -10.15
CA ILE A 114 11.54 9.70 -11.05
C ILE A 114 11.97 8.56 -11.98
N LEU A 115 12.18 7.36 -11.44
CA LEU A 115 12.55 6.20 -12.25
C LEU A 115 11.44 5.78 -13.22
N VAL A 116 10.20 5.68 -12.77
CA VAL A 116 9.06 5.34 -13.63
C VAL A 116 8.89 6.36 -14.76
N PHE A 117 8.97 7.66 -14.46
CA PHE A 117 8.83 8.71 -15.47
C PHE A 117 10.01 8.78 -16.43
N TYR A 118 11.22 8.48 -15.95
CA TYR A 118 12.36 8.30 -16.84
C TYR A 118 12.11 7.15 -17.84
N ARG A 119 11.52 6.03 -17.39
CA ARG A 119 11.15 4.91 -18.27
C ARG A 119 10.02 5.30 -19.25
N PHE A 120 9.01 6.04 -18.79
CA PHE A 120 7.95 6.56 -19.67
C PHE A 120 8.49 7.47 -20.76
N TYR A 121 9.41 8.37 -20.40
CA TYR A 121 10.09 9.23 -21.36
C TYR A 121 10.86 8.42 -22.42
N LYS A 122 11.58 7.38 -21.99
CA LYS A 122 12.35 6.52 -22.91
C LYS A 122 11.46 5.69 -23.85
N ALA A 123 10.28 5.28 -23.39
CA ALA A 123 9.33 4.48 -24.15
C ALA A 123 8.29 5.32 -24.92
N ASP A 124 8.45 6.65 -24.97
CA ASP A 124 7.54 7.59 -25.66
C ASP A 124 6.07 7.47 -25.23
N VAL A 125 5.85 7.26 -23.92
CA VAL A 125 4.50 7.13 -23.34
C VAL A 125 3.79 8.48 -23.34
N LEU A 126 2.54 8.52 -23.80
CA LEU A 126 1.72 9.73 -23.86
C LEU A 126 1.64 10.44 -22.50
N SER A 127 1.85 11.76 -22.48
CA SER A 127 1.91 12.57 -21.25
C SER A 127 0.65 12.49 -20.38
N ILE A 128 -0.53 12.27 -20.98
CA ILE A 128 -1.79 12.09 -20.24
C ILE A 128 -1.72 10.89 -19.27
N PHE A 129 -0.95 9.86 -19.62
CA PHE A 129 -0.77 8.69 -18.79
C PHE A 129 0.08 8.98 -17.56
N TRP A 130 1.03 9.93 -17.65
CA TRP A 130 1.91 10.31 -16.54
C TRP A 130 1.10 10.92 -15.40
N VAL A 131 0.13 11.77 -15.75
CA VAL A 131 -0.79 12.40 -14.79
C VAL A 131 -1.64 11.35 -14.09
N LYS A 132 -2.12 10.32 -14.81
CA LYS A 132 -2.89 9.21 -14.22
C LYS A 132 -2.04 8.25 -13.38
N ALA A 133 -0.75 8.12 -13.69
CA ALA A 133 0.17 7.27 -12.93
C ALA A 133 0.47 7.83 -11.52
N VAL A 134 0.44 9.15 -11.32
CA VAL A 134 0.67 9.76 -9.99
C VAL A 134 -0.34 9.28 -8.93
N PRO A 135 -1.67 9.46 -9.09
CA PRO A 135 -2.64 8.99 -8.11
C PRO A 135 -2.63 7.47 -7.97
N TYR A 136 -2.32 6.74 -9.04
CA TYR A 136 -2.16 5.29 -8.98
C TYR A 136 -1.02 4.85 -8.06
N LEU A 137 0.18 5.41 -8.26
CA LEU A 137 1.34 5.11 -7.42
C LEU A 137 1.08 5.56 -5.98
N LEU A 138 0.41 6.70 -5.78
CA LEU A 138 0.02 7.15 -4.44
C LEU A 138 -0.91 6.15 -3.74
N LEU A 139 -1.94 5.67 -4.46
CA LEU A 139 -2.94 4.73 -3.94
C LEU A 139 -2.35 3.36 -3.62
N TYR A 140 -1.49 2.82 -4.49
CA TYR A 140 -1.01 1.43 -4.38
C TYR A 140 0.37 1.28 -3.77
N TRP A 141 1.20 2.32 -3.76
CA TRP A 141 2.55 2.27 -3.18
C TRP A 141 2.61 3.17 -1.95
N GLY A 142 2.44 4.49 -2.13
CA GLY A 142 2.70 5.47 -1.07
C GLY A 142 1.86 5.27 0.18
N LEU A 143 0.53 5.23 0.03
CA LEU A 143 -0.37 5.06 1.16
C LEU A 143 -0.27 3.66 1.81
N PRO A 144 -0.22 2.54 1.07
CA PRO A 144 0.01 1.22 1.67
C PRO A 144 1.32 1.13 2.44
N PHE A 145 2.40 1.74 1.95
CA PHE A 145 3.68 1.80 2.68
C PHE A 145 3.57 2.60 3.97
N LEU A 146 2.81 3.69 3.97
CA LEU A 146 2.54 4.47 5.18
C LEU A 146 1.72 3.65 6.20
N VAL A 147 0.64 3.00 5.77
CA VAL A 147 -0.17 2.11 6.62
C VAL A 147 0.69 1.00 7.22
N ALA A 148 1.47 0.31 6.37
CA ALA A 148 2.39 -0.75 6.77
C ALA A 148 3.38 -0.26 7.83
N GLY A 149 3.99 0.90 7.64
CA GLY A 149 4.90 1.51 8.61
C GLY A 149 4.25 1.82 9.95
N LEU A 150 3.04 2.38 9.94
CA LEU A 150 2.31 2.68 11.18
C LEU A 150 1.92 1.39 11.92
N LEU A 151 1.44 0.36 11.21
CA LEU A 151 1.16 -0.96 11.80
C LEU A 151 2.42 -1.59 12.39
N GLY A 152 3.57 -1.48 11.72
CA GLY A 152 4.85 -1.94 12.26
C GLY A 152 5.19 -1.30 13.60
N MET A 153 4.97 0.01 13.74
CA MET A 153 5.11 0.72 15.02
C MET A 153 4.12 0.19 16.08
N VAL A 154 2.84 0.00 15.71
CA VAL A 154 1.80 -0.55 16.62
C VAL A 154 2.20 -1.93 17.13
N ILE A 155 2.67 -2.81 16.25
CA ILE A 155 3.09 -4.18 16.59
C ILE A 155 4.20 -4.12 17.63
N ARG A 156 5.25 -3.30 17.42
CA ARG A 156 6.38 -3.22 18.36
C ARG A 156 5.99 -2.60 19.71
N LEU A 157 5.08 -1.62 19.70
CA LEU A 157 4.56 -1.03 20.94
C LEU A 157 3.71 -2.03 21.73
N SER A 158 2.98 -2.91 21.03
CA SER A 158 2.06 -3.88 21.63
C SER A 158 2.76 -5.15 22.12
N ILE A 159 3.76 -5.63 21.39
CA ILE A 159 4.42 -6.92 21.64
C ILE A 159 5.93 -6.70 21.69
N SER A 160 6.50 -6.88 22.89
CA SER A 160 7.95 -6.77 23.11
C SER A 160 8.71 -8.05 22.71
N SER A 161 8.04 -9.18 22.55
CA SER A 161 8.64 -10.50 22.34
C SER A 161 8.95 -10.80 20.86
N LYS A 162 9.62 -11.94 20.62
CA LYS A 162 9.89 -12.49 19.28
C LYS A 162 8.61 -12.80 18.49
N LEU A 163 7.45 -12.89 19.15
CA LEU A 163 6.14 -13.04 18.48
C LEU A 163 5.82 -11.85 17.56
N SER A 164 6.45 -10.68 17.78
CA SER A 164 6.30 -9.53 16.88
C SER A 164 6.72 -9.85 15.44
N TYR A 165 7.72 -10.71 15.22
CA TYR A 165 8.12 -11.12 13.86
C TYR A 165 7.06 -11.98 13.18
N LEU A 166 6.48 -12.93 13.91
CA LEU A 166 5.38 -13.76 13.39
C LEU A 166 4.18 -12.88 13.02
N LEU A 167 3.84 -11.90 13.87
CA LEU A 167 2.74 -10.99 13.60
C LEU A 167 3.02 -10.10 12.38
N ILE A 168 4.25 -9.64 12.19
CA ILE A 168 4.66 -8.91 10.97
C ILE A 168 4.39 -9.75 9.73
N LEU A 169 4.75 -11.04 9.73
CA LEU A 169 4.50 -11.92 8.59
C LEU A 169 3.01 -12.11 8.32
N VAL A 170 2.20 -12.30 9.36
CA VAL A 170 0.74 -12.42 9.22
C VAL A 170 0.14 -11.15 8.64
N VAL A 171 0.50 -9.97 9.18
CA VAL A 171 0.01 -8.67 8.69
C VAL A 171 0.48 -8.43 7.25
N TRP A 172 1.73 -8.79 6.92
CA TRP A 172 2.25 -8.69 5.56
C TRP A 172 1.44 -9.52 4.57
N ILE A 173 1.15 -10.79 4.87
CA ILE A 173 0.34 -11.64 3.99
C ILE A 173 -1.07 -11.07 3.81
N LEU A 174 -1.72 -10.63 4.90
CA LEU A 174 -3.08 -10.10 4.85
C LEU A 174 -3.20 -8.78 4.07
N PHE A 175 -2.23 -7.87 4.24
CA PHE A 175 -2.29 -6.53 3.64
C PHE A 175 -1.69 -6.46 2.23
N SER A 176 -0.93 -7.48 1.82
CA SER A 176 -0.31 -7.54 0.49
C SER A 176 -1.19 -8.26 -0.53
N PRO A 177 -0.91 -8.08 -1.84
CA PRO A 177 -1.51 -8.88 -2.92
C PRO A 177 -1.33 -10.39 -2.81
N LEU A 178 -0.49 -10.90 -1.89
CA LEU A 178 -0.29 -12.34 -1.70
C LEU A 178 -1.59 -13.06 -1.31
N ILE A 179 -2.50 -12.40 -0.59
CA ILE A 179 -3.78 -13.01 -0.22
C ILE A 179 -4.63 -13.35 -1.44
N SER A 180 -4.54 -12.56 -2.52
CA SER A 180 -5.22 -12.86 -3.78
C SER A 180 -4.61 -14.08 -4.46
N ILE A 181 -3.28 -14.17 -4.52
CA ILE A 181 -2.56 -15.33 -5.06
C ILE A 181 -2.93 -16.62 -4.30
N LEU A 182 -3.05 -16.53 -2.97
CA LEU A 182 -3.48 -17.65 -2.12
C LEU A 182 -4.93 -18.06 -2.37
N SER A 183 -5.79 -17.11 -2.76
CA SER A 183 -7.18 -17.38 -3.15
C SER A 183 -7.21 -18.20 -4.44
N ASP A 184 -6.41 -17.80 -5.43
CA ASP A 184 -6.39 -18.40 -6.76
C ASP A 184 -5.77 -19.82 -6.73
N MET A 185 -4.80 -20.07 -5.84
CA MET A 185 -4.21 -21.40 -5.69
C MET A 185 -5.15 -22.43 -5.03
N ASN A 186 -6.17 -21.98 -4.29
CA ASN A 186 -7.00 -22.85 -3.43
C ASN A 186 -8.41 -23.14 -3.98
N HIS A 187 -8.63 -22.97 -5.29
CA HIS A 187 -9.92 -23.26 -5.94
C HIS A 187 -10.43 -24.69 -5.72
N SER A 188 -9.55 -25.63 -5.36
CA SER A 188 -9.89 -27.03 -5.11
C SER A 188 -10.67 -27.27 -3.81
N THR A 189 -10.76 -26.28 -2.91
CA THR A 189 -11.41 -26.40 -1.60
C THR A 189 -12.36 -25.22 -1.34
N PRO A 190 -13.67 -25.36 -1.64
CA PRO A 190 -14.61 -24.24 -1.67
C PRO A 190 -14.75 -23.52 -0.32
N PHE A 191 -14.65 -24.25 0.80
CA PHE A 191 -14.66 -23.64 2.12
C PHE A 191 -13.46 -22.71 2.34
N ILE A 192 -12.25 -23.14 1.98
CA ILE A 192 -11.03 -22.35 2.18
C ILE A 192 -11.04 -21.14 1.25
N SER A 193 -11.47 -21.29 -0.01
CA SER A 193 -11.57 -20.17 -0.94
C SER A 193 -12.57 -19.11 -0.49
N ASP A 194 -13.70 -19.50 0.11
CA ASP A 194 -14.69 -18.55 0.66
C ASP A 194 -14.18 -17.78 1.86
N TRP A 195 -13.32 -18.39 2.69
CA TRP A 195 -12.69 -17.69 3.80
C TRP A 195 -11.60 -16.73 3.31
N ILE A 196 -10.76 -17.15 2.37
CA ILE A 196 -9.69 -16.31 1.82
C ILE A 196 -10.26 -15.11 1.05
N SER A 197 -11.35 -15.30 0.29
CA SER A 197 -11.99 -14.21 -0.45
C SER A 197 -12.47 -13.09 0.49
N LYS A 198 -13.00 -13.43 1.67
CA LYS A 198 -13.36 -12.45 2.70
C LYS A 198 -12.14 -11.69 3.24
N LEU A 199 -11.01 -12.39 3.39
CA LEU A 199 -9.75 -11.79 3.84
C LEU A 199 -9.13 -10.83 2.80
N GLN A 200 -9.56 -10.86 1.53
CA GLN A 200 -9.14 -9.87 0.54
C GLN A 200 -9.54 -8.43 0.93
N THR A 201 -10.46 -8.26 1.89
CA THR A 201 -10.80 -6.96 2.49
C THR A 201 -9.62 -6.30 3.22
N PHE A 202 -8.56 -7.04 3.51
CA PHE A 202 -7.33 -6.49 4.07
C PHE A 202 -6.30 -6.07 3.01
N ASN A 203 -6.38 -6.62 1.78
CA ASN A 203 -5.43 -6.32 0.71
C ASN A 203 -5.44 -4.83 0.34
N LEU A 204 -4.31 -4.14 0.52
CA LEU A 204 -4.14 -2.74 0.13
C LEU A 204 -3.49 -2.55 -1.24
N GLY A 205 -2.97 -3.63 -1.82
CA GLY A 205 -2.44 -3.60 -3.17
C GLY A 205 -3.52 -3.87 -4.22
N GLN A 206 -3.07 -4.21 -5.43
CA GLN A 206 -3.97 -4.61 -6.49
C GLN A 206 -4.66 -5.95 -6.14
N SER A 207 -5.96 -6.02 -6.40
CA SER A 207 -6.77 -7.20 -6.06
C SER A 207 -6.46 -8.41 -6.93
N ASP A 208 -6.09 -8.18 -8.18
CA ASP A 208 -5.71 -9.22 -9.13
C ASP A 208 -4.54 -8.71 -9.97
N ILE A 209 -3.44 -9.48 -9.95
CA ILE A 209 -2.17 -9.17 -10.61
C ILE A 209 -2.23 -9.58 -12.09
N HIS A 210 -3.19 -10.43 -12.45
CA HIS A 210 -3.38 -10.99 -13.78
C HIS A 210 -4.39 -10.21 -14.62
N THR A 211 -5.19 -9.31 -14.03
CA THR A 211 -6.11 -8.47 -14.79
C THR A 211 -5.33 -7.60 -15.79
N PRO A 212 -5.60 -7.71 -17.11
CA PRO A 212 -4.99 -6.83 -18.08
C PRO A 212 -5.49 -5.39 -17.89
N TYR A 213 -4.71 -4.42 -18.35
CA TYR A 213 -5.15 -3.03 -18.39
C TYR A 213 -6.31 -2.89 -19.38
N ASP A 214 -7.42 -2.32 -18.91
CA ASP A 214 -8.55 -1.99 -19.76
C ASP A 214 -8.45 -0.52 -20.21
N PRO A 215 -8.29 -0.23 -21.51
CA PRO A 215 -8.18 1.14 -21.99
C PRO A 215 -9.48 1.96 -21.83
N VAL A 216 -10.64 1.31 -21.69
CA VAL A 216 -11.94 1.95 -21.50
C VAL A 216 -12.12 2.41 -20.04
N TYR A 217 -11.83 1.53 -19.08
CA TYR A 217 -11.96 1.84 -17.65
C TYR A 217 -10.71 2.54 -17.07
N GLY A 218 -9.56 2.37 -17.71
CA GLY A 218 -8.29 2.95 -17.28
C GLY A 218 -7.65 2.18 -16.10
N LEU A 219 -6.81 2.88 -15.33
CA LEU A 219 -6.15 2.29 -14.17
C LEU A 219 -7.17 2.03 -13.05
N PRO A 220 -7.09 0.89 -12.33
CA PRO A 220 -8.07 0.53 -11.30
C PRO A 220 -7.93 1.45 -10.08
N MET A 221 -8.64 2.58 -10.07
CA MET A 221 -8.55 3.62 -9.04
C MET A 221 -9.94 3.99 -8.51
N GLU A 222 -10.81 3.01 -8.38
CA GLU A 222 -12.18 3.21 -7.91
C GLU A 222 -12.20 3.83 -6.50
N ILE A 223 -13.25 4.61 -6.20
CA ILE A 223 -13.39 5.32 -4.94
C ILE A 223 -13.32 4.40 -3.72
N TYR A 224 -13.85 3.17 -3.82
CA TYR A 224 -13.82 2.21 -2.73
C TYR A 224 -12.38 1.82 -2.34
N ARG A 225 -11.44 1.78 -3.29
CA ARG A 225 -10.03 1.48 -3.02
C ARG A 225 -9.37 2.59 -2.20
N TRP A 226 -9.65 3.85 -2.55
CA TRP A 226 -9.22 5.01 -1.77
C TRP A 226 -9.79 4.97 -0.35
N MET A 227 -11.09 4.71 -0.22
CA MET A 227 -11.76 4.62 1.08
C MET A 227 -11.17 3.49 1.93
N LYS A 228 -10.88 2.33 1.33
CA LYS A 228 -10.26 1.19 2.02
C LYS A 228 -8.87 1.52 2.56
N VAL A 229 -8.01 2.12 1.75
CA VAL A 229 -6.67 2.51 2.18
C VAL A 229 -6.73 3.61 3.25
N LEU A 230 -7.59 4.61 3.08
CA LEU A 230 -7.81 5.67 4.05
C LEU A 230 -8.35 5.12 5.38
N PHE A 231 -9.27 4.16 5.32
CA PHE A 231 -9.78 3.48 6.50
C PHE A 231 -8.65 2.82 7.30
N TRP A 232 -7.82 2.02 6.63
CA TRP A 232 -6.71 1.33 7.30
C TRP A 232 -5.64 2.31 7.82
N LEU A 233 -5.44 3.44 7.14
CA LEU A 233 -4.63 4.54 7.63
C LEU A 233 -5.19 5.12 8.93
N LEU A 234 -6.48 5.43 8.97
CA LEU A 234 -7.16 5.94 10.17
C LEU A 234 -7.11 4.93 11.32
N VAL A 235 -7.33 3.64 11.05
CA VAL A 235 -7.19 2.57 12.04
C VAL A 235 -5.77 2.52 12.60
N SER A 236 -4.75 2.61 11.75
CA SER A 236 -3.36 2.54 12.19
C SER A 236 -2.98 3.74 13.06
N VAL A 237 -3.42 4.95 12.68
CA VAL A 237 -3.26 6.16 13.49
C VAL A 237 -4.02 6.04 14.81
N PHE A 238 -5.27 5.58 14.79
CA PHE A 238 -6.08 5.36 15.98
C PHE A 238 -5.41 4.39 16.96
N LEU A 239 -4.90 3.26 16.47
CA LEU A 239 -4.19 2.28 17.29
C LEU A 239 -2.90 2.85 17.89
N LEU A 240 -2.16 3.68 17.15
CA LEU A 240 -0.98 4.37 17.68
C LEU A 240 -1.35 5.38 18.76
N CYS A 241 -2.38 6.20 18.53
CA CYS A 241 -2.89 7.17 19.51
C CYS A 241 -3.36 6.46 20.78
N LEU A 242 -4.09 5.36 20.65
CA LEU A 242 -4.53 4.54 21.77
C LEU A 242 -3.34 4.01 22.58
N ARG A 243 -2.33 3.44 21.91
CA ARG A 243 -1.11 2.96 22.59
C ARG A 243 -0.35 4.08 23.29
N TYR A 244 -0.29 5.25 22.68
CA TYR A 244 0.29 6.44 23.30
C TYR A 244 -0.48 6.86 24.57
N LEU A 245 -1.81 6.92 24.50
CA LEU A 245 -2.65 7.31 25.63
C LEU A 245 -2.52 6.32 26.79
N GLN A 246 -2.48 5.01 26.51
CA GLN A 246 -2.25 3.98 27.52
C GLN A 246 -0.92 4.16 28.25
N LYS A 247 0.15 4.47 27.51
CA LYS A 247 1.47 4.66 28.10
C LYS A 247 1.56 5.92 28.96
N THR A 248 0.87 6.97 28.57
CA THR A 248 0.94 8.29 29.22
C THR A 248 -0.06 8.43 30.37
N HIS A 249 -1.25 7.83 30.23
CA HIS A 249 -2.39 7.99 31.14
C HIS A 249 -2.94 6.63 31.58
N HIS A 250 -2.08 5.81 32.18
CA HIS A 250 -2.45 4.45 32.64
C HIS A 250 -3.66 4.44 33.60
N SER A 251 -3.89 5.51 34.37
CA SER A 251 -5.04 5.64 35.27
C SER A 251 -6.38 5.81 34.56
N LEU A 252 -6.39 6.42 33.36
CA LEU A 252 -7.61 6.70 32.59
C LEU A 252 -7.92 5.60 31.56
N PHE A 253 -6.88 4.95 31.04
CA PHE A 253 -6.99 3.87 30.07
C PHE A 253 -6.31 2.61 30.60
N PRO A 254 -7.00 1.83 31.48
CA PRO A 254 -6.48 0.54 31.90
C PRO A 254 -6.30 -0.38 30.69
N THR A 255 -5.55 -1.47 30.87
CA THR A 255 -5.29 -2.50 29.85
C THR A 255 -6.56 -3.00 29.14
N GLN A 256 -7.72 -2.89 29.80
CA GLN A 256 -9.04 -3.18 29.25
C GLN A 256 -9.45 -2.32 28.05
N GLY A 257 -8.88 -1.11 27.88
CA GLY A 257 -9.14 -0.25 26.72
C GLY A 257 -8.73 -0.89 25.38
N TRP A 258 -7.83 -1.88 25.40
CA TRP A 258 -7.52 -2.68 24.22
C TRP A 258 -8.70 -3.57 23.79
N TYR A 259 -9.44 -4.15 24.74
CA TYR A 259 -10.61 -4.96 24.41
C TYR A 259 -11.74 -4.10 23.83
N VAL A 260 -11.93 -2.88 24.33
CA VAL A 260 -12.90 -1.93 23.78
C VAL A 260 -12.53 -1.54 22.36
N SER A 261 -11.25 -1.28 22.11
CA SER A 261 -10.74 -0.88 20.79
C SER A 261 -10.76 -2.04 19.79
N ALA A 262 -10.42 -3.26 20.25
CA ALA A 262 -10.58 -4.47 19.47
C ALA A 262 -12.06 -4.74 19.16
N GLY A 263 -12.95 -4.55 20.13
CA GLY A 263 -14.40 -4.63 19.94
C GLY A 263 -14.91 -3.63 18.92
N PHE A 264 -14.45 -2.38 18.99
CA PHE A 264 -14.80 -1.35 18.00
C PHE A 264 -14.30 -1.69 16.59
N LEU A 265 -13.08 -2.21 16.45
CA LEU A 265 -12.57 -2.70 15.18
C LEU A 265 -13.40 -3.86 14.64
N VAL A 266 -13.78 -4.81 15.50
CA VAL A 266 -14.65 -5.94 15.14
C VAL A 266 -16.03 -5.46 14.67
N LEU A 267 -16.58 -4.40 15.27
CA LEU A 267 -17.86 -3.82 14.85
C LEU A 267 -17.79 -3.08 13.51
N ILE A 268 -16.62 -2.54 13.14
CA ILE A 268 -16.45 -1.84 11.85
C ILE A 268 -16.14 -2.80 10.70
N LEU A 269 -15.52 -3.96 10.96
CA LEU A 269 -15.20 -4.95 9.93
C LEU A 269 -16.40 -5.37 9.06
N PRO A 270 -17.63 -5.60 9.60
CA PRO A 270 -18.82 -5.85 8.79
C PRO A 270 -19.19 -4.69 7.86
N VAL A 271 -19.04 -3.45 8.30
CA VAL A 271 -19.33 -2.26 7.48
C VAL A 271 -18.35 -2.17 6.32
N LEU A 272 -17.07 -2.47 6.56
CA LEU A 272 -16.07 -2.57 5.50
C LEU A 272 -16.35 -3.72 4.54
N TYR A 273 -16.76 -4.88 5.05
CA TYR A 273 -17.09 -6.02 4.22
C TYR A 273 -18.25 -5.69 3.29
N LEU A 274 -19.31 -5.05 3.81
CA LEU A 274 -20.45 -4.60 3.02
C LEU A 274 -20.08 -3.50 2.01
N TRP A 275 -19.08 -2.67 2.31
CA TRP A 275 -18.55 -1.67 1.38
C TRP A 275 -17.55 -2.22 0.35
N ASN A 276 -16.98 -3.39 0.59
CA ASN A 276 -15.98 -4.01 -0.27
C ASN A 276 -16.63 -5.02 -1.25
N LEU A 277 -17.93 -4.84 -1.52
CA LEU A 277 -18.63 -5.55 -2.60
C LEU A 277 -17.97 -5.19 -3.94
N PRO A 278 -17.78 -6.17 -4.84
CA PRO A 278 -17.01 -5.95 -6.06
C PRO A 278 -17.77 -5.04 -7.04
N ASP A 279 -17.28 -3.81 -7.21
CA ASP A 279 -17.70 -2.91 -8.30
C ASP A 279 -16.95 -3.19 -9.61
N GLN A 280 -15.86 -3.97 -9.57
CA GLN A 280 -15.22 -4.46 -10.78
C GLN A 280 -15.81 -5.81 -11.20
N PRO A 281 -15.95 -6.05 -12.52
CA PRO A 281 -16.31 -7.36 -13.01
C PRO A 281 -15.31 -8.39 -12.47
N ARG A 282 -15.83 -9.45 -11.84
CA ARG A 282 -15.01 -10.59 -11.41
C ARG A 282 -14.14 -11.06 -12.58
N PHE A 283 -13.02 -11.71 -12.32
CA PHE A 283 -12.17 -12.34 -13.36
C PHE A 283 -13.00 -13.09 -14.42
N GLU A 284 -14.07 -13.77 -14.01
CA GLU A 284 -15.04 -14.42 -14.91
C GLU A 284 -15.76 -13.46 -15.87
N GLN A 285 -16.14 -12.27 -15.41
CA GLN A 285 -16.75 -11.22 -16.23
C GLN A 285 -15.72 -10.50 -17.10
N GLY A 286 -14.48 -10.27 -16.60
CA GLY A 286 -13.39 -9.73 -17.42
C GLY A 286 -12.96 -10.68 -18.54
N ASN A 287 -12.87 -11.98 -18.25
CA ASN A 287 -12.63 -13.01 -19.25
C ASN A 287 -13.81 -13.16 -20.21
N ARG A 288 -15.06 -13.09 -19.74
CA ARG A 288 -16.23 -13.06 -20.63
C ARG A 288 -16.21 -11.85 -21.55
N VAL A 289 -15.87 -10.66 -21.05
CA VAL A 289 -15.72 -9.46 -21.90
C VAL A 289 -14.59 -9.67 -22.92
N THR A 290 -13.48 -10.29 -22.52
CA THR A 290 -12.35 -10.59 -23.42
C THR A 290 -12.71 -11.65 -24.46
N GLU A 291 -13.46 -12.69 -24.08
CA GLU A 291 -14.01 -13.72 -24.98
C GLU A 291 -15.06 -13.12 -25.92
N ASP A 292 -15.98 -12.32 -25.41
CA ASP A 292 -17.00 -11.61 -26.18
C ASP A 292 -16.36 -10.66 -27.18
N TYR A 293 -15.31 -9.91 -26.79
CA TYR A 293 -14.55 -9.09 -27.73
C TYR A 293 -13.82 -9.93 -28.77
N ARG A 294 -13.17 -11.02 -28.36
CA ARG A 294 -12.45 -11.91 -29.28
C ARG A 294 -13.41 -12.55 -30.29
N GLN A 295 -14.59 -12.95 -29.82
CA GLN A 295 -15.66 -13.49 -30.65
C GLN A 295 -16.23 -12.42 -31.57
N TYR A 296 -16.57 -11.23 -31.05
CA TYR A 296 -17.07 -10.12 -31.84
C TYR A 296 -16.12 -9.71 -32.96
N TYR A 297 -14.82 -9.54 -32.69
CA TYR A 297 -13.83 -9.20 -33.71
C TYR A 297 -13.46 -10.37 -34.63
N GLY A 298 -13.61 -11.61 -34.16
CA GLY A 298 -13.53 -12.81 -35.00
C GLY A 298 -14.68 -12.88 -36.01
N ASP A 299 -15.89 -12.52 -35.58
CA ASP A 299 -17.12 -12.51 -36.39
C ASP A 299 -17.21 -11.26 -37.28
N HIS A 300 -16.52 -10.17 -36.93
CA HIS A 300 -16.46 -8.92 -37.68
C HIS A 300 -15.01 -8.57 -38.09
N PRO A 301 -14.34 -9.40 -38.92
CA PRO A 301 -12.91 -9.23 -39.26
C PRO A 301 -12.62 -8.01 -40.13
N LYS A 302 -13.66 -7.35 -40.67
CA LYS A 302 -13.54 -6.13 -41.46
C LYS A 302 -14.27 -5.00 -40.75
N ILE A 303 -13.52 -4.00 -40.30
CA ILE A 303 -14.09 -2.74 -39.82
C ILE A 303 -14.73 -2.07 -41.05
N HIS A 304 -16.05 -2.20 -41.18
CA HIS A 304 -16.81 -1.44 -42.16
C HIS A 304 -16.87 0.02 -41.68
N PHE A 305 -15.85 0.80 -42.04
CA PHE A 305 -15.96 2.26 -41.98
C PHE A 305 -17.08 2.67 -42.95
N LYS A 306 -18.28 2.86 -42.40
CA LYS A 306 -19.44 3.33 -43.14
C LYS A 306 -19.19 4.81 -43.46
N ASN A 307 -18.44 5.07 -44.54
CA ASN A 307 -18.10 6.36 -45.13
C ASN A 307 -17.69 7.46 -44.13
N GLY A 308 -16.41 7.81 -44.15
CA GLY A 308 -15.80 8.81 -43.27
C GLY A 308 -16.56 10.13 -43.17
N VAL A 309 -17.40 10.24 -42.15
CA VAL A 309 -17.77 11.54 -41.59
C VAL A 309 -16.58 11.96 -40.74
N PRO A 310 -15.89 13.07 -41.05
CA PRO A 310 -14.76 13.52 -40.26
C PRO A 310 -15.21 13.75 -38.82
N PHE A 311 -14.71 12.93 -37.89
CA PHE A 311 -14.98 13.07 -36.47
C PHE A 311 -14.21 14.29 -35.96
N THR A 312 -14.88 15.43 -35.92
CA THR A 312 -14.33 16.68 -35.39
C THR A 312 -14.45 16.63 -33.87
N ILE A 313 -13.34 16.35 -33.18
CA ILE A 313 -13.28 16.46 -31.72
C ILE A 313 -13.22 17.96 -31.41
N HIS A 314 -14.35 18.53 -30.97
CA HIS A 314 -14.33 19.82 -30.32
C HIS A 314 -13.68 19.64 -28.94
N SER A 315 -12.45 20.14 -28.80
CA SER A 315 -11.81 20.30 -27.50
C SER A 315 -12.63 21.30 -26.67
N TYR A 316 -13.09 20.87 -25.49
CA TYR A 316 -13.63 21.76 -24.46
C TYR A 316 -12.50 22.28 -23.57
#